data_AF-A0AAE3A369-F1
#
_entry.id   AF-A0AAE3A369-F1
#
_cell.length_a   1.000
_cell.length_b   1.000
_cell.length_c   1.000
_cell.angle_alpha   90.00
_cell.angle_beta   90.00
_cell.angle_gamma   90.00
#
_symmetry.space_group_name_H-M   'P 1'
#
loop_
_entity.id
_entity.type
_entity.pdbx_description
1 polymer ?
#
loop_
_entity_poly.entity_id
_entity_poly.type
_entity_poly.pdbx_seq_one_letter_code
_entity_poly.pdbx_strand_id
1 'polypeptide(L)'
;MKRFEDKKYSKTKQTVVILLLVTAMSFAGCGQTESSGTAATPAPTAQAERIDTGFVVTNPDSYDSADTAVLVDINNVDNTVTLLNLDLGKRYTLSMDGTTRFADKYGKAISLSQLQEGDIVDVTFLKSQKHLTSMQLAQTAWQYDDVEHYEMNTVRNEVAIGEEVFQLSRDTQYFSQGHSIEKMDLNPADILTFHGIDSTVLSITVEKGHGYLRLANDENFVGGWLEIGQTQIVRITEDMLVTVPEGSYQVDISYNGGGGTKNVVINRNEETTLDIGDLEVAEAQYGMVLFSLSPSDTELYIDGSQVDASQPITLEYGIHQIIAKADGYKSLTQYLRVGQESAGVDVQLDKADSDSEDSTESSSSSSSSATESTSTADTTTTYYRVHIDAPENVEVYLDGNYVGISPCSFKKTSGSHVITLRKSGYETRSYTVQVDEEEKDVSYSFVDLTASSSSTE
;
A
#
# COMPACT_ATOMS: atom_id res chain seq x y z
N MET A 1 -29.21 -27.22 18.34
CA MET A 1 -30.57 -26.66 18.19
C MET A 1 -30.61 -25.26 18.80
N LYS A 2 -30.14 -24.24 18.05
CA LYS A 2 -30.37 -22.81 18.29
C LYS A 2 -30.37 -22.16 16.90
N ARG A 3 -31.46 -21.45 16.59
CA ARG A 3 -31.80 -20.87 15.29
C ARG A 3 -30.84 -19.73 14.94
N PHE A 4 -30.30 -19.77 13.73
CA PHE A 4 -29.73 -18.61 13.03
C PHE A 4 -30.90 -17.77 12.48
N GLU A 5 -30.91 -16.47 12.76
CA GLU A 5 -31.76 -15.48 12.10
C GLU A 5 -30.94 -14.80 10.98
N ASP A 6 -31.38 -15.01 9.73
CA ASP A 6 -30.92 -14.29 8.56
C ASP A 6 -31.42 -12.83 8.59
N LYS A 7 -30.51 -11.86 8.58
CA LYS A 7 -30.83 -10.46 8.24
C LYS A 7 -30.45 -10.17 6.80
N LYS A 8 -31.46 -10.18 5.93
CA LYS A 8 -31.45 -9.62 4.57
C LYS A 8 -31.10 -8.12 4.61
N TYR A 9 -30.02 -7.73 3.93
CA TYR A 9 -29.76 -6.33 3.55
C TYR A 9 -30.59 -5.97 2.30
N SER A 10 -31.47 -4.99 2.43
CA SER A 10 -32.29 -4.45 1.34
C SER A 10 -31.59 -3.26 0.69
N LYS A 11 -31.27 -3.38 -0.60
CA LYS A 11 -30.79 -2.27 -1.46
C LYS A 11 -31.94 -1.30 -1.75
N THR A 12 -31.87 -0.09 -1.24
CA THR A 12 -32.79 1.00 -1.61
C THR A 12 -32.13 1.85 -2.70
N LYS A 13 -32.62 1.74 -3.93
CA LYS A 13 -32.28 2.62 -5.04
C LYS A 13 -33.01 3.96 -4.85
N GLN A 14 -32.27 5.07 -4.72
CA GLN A 14 -32.85 6.41 -4.82
C GLN A 14 -32.82 6.88 -6.28
N THR A 15 -34.01 6.95 -6.87
CA THR A 15 -34.25 7.55 -8.19
C THR A 15 -34.44 9.05 -8.00
N VAL A 16 -33.50 9.87 -8.46
CA VAL A 16 -33.67 11.34 -8.54
C VAL A 16 -34.37 11.67 -9.85
N VAL A 17 -35.58 12.22 -9.74
CA VAL A 17 -36.39 12.71 -10.86
C VAL A 17 -36.00 14.17 -11.11
N ILE A 18 -35.39 14.43 -12.27
CA ILE A 18 -35.10 15.76 -12.80
C ILE A 18 -36.39 16.32 -13.44
N LEU A 19 -36.93 17.41 -12.87
CA LEU A 19 -38.08 18.13 -13.42
C LEU A 19 -37.60 19.32 -14.26
N LEU A 20 -37.97 19.28 -15.54
CA LEU A 20 -37.66 20.23 -16.60
C LEU A 20 -38.55 21.50 -16.54
N LEU A 21 -37.87 22.66 -16.60
CA LEU A 21 -38.25 23.96 -17.17
C LEU A 21 -39.59 24.08 -17.92
N VAL A 22 -40.40 25.09 -17.54
CA VAL A 22 -41.19 25.89 -18.50
C VAL A 22 -41.30 27.35 -18.01
N THR A 23 -40.67 28.26 -18.76
CA THR A 23 -40.90 29.71 -18.76
C THR A 23 -42.06 30.06 -19.70
N ALA A 24 -43.03 30.85 -19.23
CA ALA A 24 -43.75 31.87 -19.99
C ALA A 24 -44.90 32.46 -19.15
N MET A 25 -44.87 33.77 -18.86
CA MET A 25 -45.96 34.70 -19.18
C MET A 25 -45.68 36.10 -18.66
N SER A 26 -45.77 37.04 -19.59
CA SER A 26 -45.74 38.48 -19.45
C SER A 26 -47.00 39.01 -18.74
N PHE A 27 -46.85 40.03 -17.91
CA PHE A 27 -47.89 41.05 -17.72
C PHE A 27 -47.25 42.44 -17.69
N ALA A 28 -47.74 43.29 -18.57
CA ALA A 28 -47.49 44.72 -18.61
C ALA A 28 -48.32 45.44 -17.55
N GLY A 29 -47.84 46.59 -17.06
CA GLY A 29 -48.63 47.51 -16.25
C GLY A 29 -47.87 48.75 -15.79
N CYS A 30 -48.25 49.89 -16.38
CA CYS A 30 -47.98 51.32 -16.10
C CYS A 30 -47.65 51.67 -14.62
N GLY A 31 -46.88 52.70 -14.26
CA GLY A 31 -46.47 53.94 -14.91
C GLY A 31 -46.74 55.11 -13.95
N GLN A 32 -45.75 55.98 -13.67
CA GLN A 32 -45.95 57.40 -13.32
C GLN A 32 -44.64 58.19 -13.34
N THR A 33 -44.83 59.48 -13.65
CA THR A 33 -43.96 60.50 -14.22
C THR A 33 -43.36 61.49 -13.20
N GLU A 34 -42.42 62.30 -13.71
CA GLU A 34 -41.90 63.62 -13.25
C GLU A 34 -40.44 63.59 -12.74
N SER A 35 -39.52 64.49 -13.08
CA SER A 35 -39.54 65.70 -13.92
C SER A 35 -38.10 66.06 -14.36
N SER A 36 -38.03 66.97 -15.35
CA SER A 36 -36.89 67.48 -16.10
C SER A 36 -35.89 68.37 -15.33
N GLY A 37 -34.60 68.23 -15.64
CA GLY A 37 -33.57 69.23 -15.39
C GLY A 37 -32.50 69.21 -16.50
N THR A 38 -32.49 70.25 -17.33
CA THR A 38 -31.56 70.50 -18.45
C THR A 38 -30.24 71.11 -17.94
N ALA A 39 -29.08 70.61 -18.37
CA ALA A 39 -27.97 71.45 -18.89
C ALA A 39 -26.70 70.67 -19.30
N ALA A 40 -26.26 70.99 -20.52
CA ALA A 40 -24.88 71.09 -21.02
C ALA A 40 -24.02 69.84 -21.25
N THR A 41 -23.92 69.50 -22.54
CA THR A 41 -22.79 68.81 -23.19
C THR A 41 -21.50 69.63 -23.06
N PRO A 42 -20.37 69.05 -22.62
CA PRO A 42 -19.06 69.60 -22.91
C PRO A 42 -18.52 69.03 -24.24
N ALA A 43 -18.02 69.93 -25.08
CA ALA A 43 -17.25 69.64 -26.30
C ALA A 43 -15.86 69.06 -25.94
N PRO A 44 -15.15 68.42 -26.90
CA PRO A 44 -13.95 67.65 -26.60
C PRO A 44 -12.77 68.58 -26.35
N THR A 45 -12.18 68.50 -25.16
CA THR A 45 -10.92 69.19 -24.85
C THR A 45 -9.75 68.32 -25.31
N ALA A 46 -8.82 68.95 -26.01
CA ALA A 46 -7.63 68.39 -26.65
C ALA A 46 -6.91 67.30 -25.83
N GLN A 47 -6.60 66.18 -26.51
CA GLN A 47 -5.61 65.21 -26.07
C GLN A 47 -4.27 65.92 -25.89
N ALA A 48 -3.81 66.01 -24.65
CA ALA A 48 -2.39 66.14 -24.39
C ALA A 48 -1.72 64.83 -24.83
N GLU A 49 -0.67 64.93 -25.65
CA GLU A 49 0.24 63.82 -25.93
C GLU A 49 0.74 63.27 -24.58
N ARG A 50 0.16 62.14 -24.17
CA ARG A 50 0.65 61.37 -23.05
C ARG A 50 1.86 60.60 -23.58
N ILE A 51 3.03 60.99 -23.11
CA ILE A 51 4.25 60.23 -23.28
C ILE A 51 3.95 58.82 -22.73
N ASP A 52 3.98 57.82 -23.59
CA ASP A 52 3.82 56.42 -23.21
C ASP A 52 5.08 55.98 -22.45
N THR A 53 5.05 56.14 -21.13
CA THR A 53 6.15 55.76 -20.25
C THR A 53 6.15 54.27 -19.91
N GLY A 54 5.26 53.46 -20.53
CA GLY A 54 5.09 52.04 -20.17
C GLY A 54 4.65 51.83 -18.72
N PHE A 55 4.29 52.89 -18.00
CA PHE A 55 3.93 52.85 -16.58
C PHE A 55 2.41 52.60 -16.47
N VAL A 56 2.04 51.33 -16.37
CA VAL A 56 0.68 50.93 -16.00
C VAL A 56 0.53 51.14 -14.49
N VAL A 57 -0.46 51.94 -14.08
CA VAL A 57 -0.86 52.03 -12.67
C VAL A 57 -1.47 50.67 -12.31
N THR A 58 -0.73 49.86 -11.56
CA THR A 58 -1.16 48.54 -11.12
C THR A 58 -2.23 48.71 -10.03
N ASN A 59 -3.49 48.58 -10.42
CA ASN A 59 -4.58 48.38 -9.46
C ASN A 59 -4.45 46.97 -8.85
N PRO A 60 -5.02 46.72 -7.65
CA PRO A 60 -4.95 45.41 -6.98
C PRO A 60 -5.49 44.21 -7.80
N ASP A 61 -6.26 44.47 -8.86
CA ASP A 61 -6.79 43.44 -9.77
C ASP A 61 -6.10 43.46 -11.16
N SER A 62 -4.96 44.16 -11.28
CA SER A 62 -4.19 44.23 -12.53
C SER A 62 -3.34 42.98 -12.70
N TYR A 63 -3.53 42.27 -13.81
CA TYR A 63 -2.67 41.17 -14.24
C TYR A 63 -2.44 41.26 -15.76
N ASP A 64 -1.33 40.69 -16.24
CA ASP A 64 -1.02 40.60 -17.68
C ASP A 64 -0.90 39.15 -18.17
N SER A 65 -0.92 38.19 -17.24
CA SER A 65 -0.73 36.77 -17.48
C SER A 65 -1.59 35.95 -16.50
N ALA A 66 -2.06 34.78 -16.95
CA ALA A 66 -2.81 33.83 -16.15
C ALA A 66 -2.48 32.41 -16.60
N ASP A 67 -2.37 31.49 -15.63
CA ASP A 67 -1.97 30.10 -15.85
C ASP A 67 -2.73 29.18 -14.89
N THR A 68 -2.89 27.91 -15.26
CA THR A 68 -3.20 26.82 -14.31
C THR A 68 -1.90 26.06 -14.01
N ALA A 69 -1.61 25.85 -12.72
CA ALA A 69 -0.33 25.33 -12.26
C ALA A 69 -0.47 24.43 -11.04
N VAL A 70 0.53 23.58 -10.80
CA VAL A 70 0.72 22.91 -9.49
C VAL A 70 1.54 23.84 -8.59
N LEU A 71 1.09 24.03 -7.35
CA LEU A 71 1.84 24.72 -6.31
C LEU A 71 2.98 23.82 -5.81
N VAL A 72 4.23 24.22 -6.07
CA VAL A 72 5.41 23.38 -5.81
C VAL A 72 6.10 23.74 -4.50
N ASP A 73 6.12 25.02 -4.13
CA ASP A 73 6.80 25.50 -2.92
C ASP A 73 6.21 26.83 -2.46
N ILE A 74 6.16 27.02 -1.14
CA ILE A 74 5.70 28.25 -0.47
C ILE A 74 6.80 28.75 0.47
N ASN A 75 7.62 29.68 -0.01
CA ASN A 75 8.66 30.30 0.80
C ASN A 75 8.12 31.54 1.53
N ASN A 76 7.79 31.34 2.81
CA ASN A 76 7.28 32.39 3.70
C ASN A 76 8.36 33.40 4.16
N VAL A 77 9.64 33.10 4.01
CA VAL A 77 10.74 34.01 4.40
C VAL A 77 10.94 35.07 3.32
N ASP A 78 11.00 34.63 2.07
CA ASP A 78 11.19 35.50 0.90
C ASP A 78 9.85 36.02 0.34
N ASN A 79 8.72 35.56 0.87
CA ASN A 79 7.37 35.80 0.35
C ASN A 79 7.28 35.47 -1.14
N THR A 80 7.66 34.24 -1.51
CA THR A 80 7.60 33.77 -2.89
C THR A 80 6.90 32.41 -2.97
N VAL A 81 6.23 32.15 -4.09
CA VAL A 81 5.68 30.84 -4.43
C VAL A 81 6.35 30.32 -5.69
N THR A 82 6.58 29.02 -5.76
CA THR A 82 7.03 28.34 -6.98
C THR A 82 5.89 27.51 -7.56
N LEU A 83 5.67 27.66 -8.86
CA LEU A 83 4.57 27.07 -9.60
C LEU A 83 5.11 26.25 -10.77
N LEU A 84 4.48 25.13 -11.06
CA LEU A 84 4.70 24.36 -12.28
C LEU A 84 3.54 24.61 -13.25
N ASN A 85 3.79 25.36 -14.32
CA ASN A 85 2.79 25.62 -15.36
C ASN A 85 2.41 24.31 -16.08
N LEU A 86 1.12 24.01 -16.15
CA LEU A 86 0.62 22.75 -16.73
C LEU A 86 0.67 22.71 -18.27
N ASP A 87 0.62 23.86 -18.94
CA ASP A 87 0.67 23.92 -20.42
C ASP A 87 2.11 23.83 -20.94
N LEU A 88 3.07 24.41 -20.20
CA LEU A 88 4.46 24.57 -20.62
C LEU A 88 5.40 23.55 -19.96
N GLY A 89 4.98 22.89 -18.88
CA GLY A 89 5.83 21.99 -18.09
C GLY A 89 7.03 22.70 -17.46
N LYS A 90 6.90 23.99 -17.13
CA LYS A 90 8.01 24.81 -16.62
C LYS A 90 7.73 25.37 -15.24
N ARG A 91 8.74 25.29 -14.37
CA ARG A 91 8.73 25.93 -13.06
C ARG A 91 9.07 27.41 -13.16
N TYR A 92 8.37 28.23 -12.39
CA TYR A 92 8.65 29.66 -12.24
C TYR A 92 8.25 30.12 -10.83
N THR A 93 8.93 31.16 -10.37
CA THR A 93 8.74 31.71 -9.01
C THR A 93 8.19 33.13 -9.12
N LEU A 94 7.16 33.42 -8.32
CA LEU A 94 6.53 34.72 -8.21
C LEU A 94 6.62 35.24 -6.77
N SER A 95 6.83 36.54 -6.60
CA SER A 95 6.70 37.20 -5.30
C SER A 95 5.23 37.42 -4.94
N MET A 96 4.94 37.45 -3.66
CA MET A 96 3.64 37.76 -3.09
C MET A 96 3.77 38.83 -2.01
N ASP A 97 2.70 39.58 -1.81
CA ASP A 97 2.62 40.60 -0.76
C ASP A 97 1.18 40.73 -0.23
N GLY A 98 0.92 41.77 0.58
CA GLY A 98 -0.41 42.02 1.14
C GLY A 98 -1.51 42.38 0.13
N THR A 99 -1.16 42.55 -1.15
CA THR A 99 -2.11 42.77 -2.24
C THR A 99 -2.47 41.49 -2.99
N THR A 100 -1.71 40.41 -2.79
CA THR A 100 -2.00 39.09 -3.37
C THR A 100 -3.26 38.48 -2.74
N ARG A 101 -4.18 38.01 -3.59
CA ARG A 101 -5.47 37.43 -3.16
C ARG A 101 -5.45 35.91 -3.24
N PHE A 102 -5.87 35.23 -2.17
CA PHE A 102 -6.01 33.78 -2.13
C PHE A 102 -7.49 33.37 -2.04
N ALA A 103 -7.90 32.36 -2.79
CA ALA A 103 -9.28 31.89 -2.81
C ALA A 103 -9.41 30.36 -2.87
N ASP A 104 -10.47 29.83 -2.27
CA ASP A 104 -10.85 28.43 -2.41
C ASP A 104 -11.42 28.13 -3.81
N LYS A 105 -11.78 26.87 -4.04
CA LYS A 105 -12.33 26.40 -5.32
C LYS A 105 -13.59 27.16 -5.76
N TYR A 106 -14.31 27.76 -4.83
CA TYR A 106 -15.55 28.50 -5.08
C TYR A 106 -15.35 30.02 -5.15
N GLY A 107 -14.10 30.50 -5.10
CA GLY A 107 -13.77 31.92 -5.14
C GLY A 107 -13.92 32.65 -3.80
N LYS A 108 -14.12 31.92 -2.69
CA LYS A 108 -14.19 32.52 -1.35
C LYS A 108 -12.77 32.79 -0.87
N ALA A 109 -12.54 33.98 -0.30
CA ALA A 109 -11.23 34.35 0.22
C ALA A 109 -10.77 33.39 1.34
N ILE A 110 -9.53 32.92 1.22
CA ILE A 110 -8.84 32.08 2.20
C ILE A 110 -7.49 32.70 2.58
N SER A 111 -6.81 32.13 3.57
CA SER A 111 -5.43 32.47 3.90
C SER A 111 -4.45 31.59 3.12
N LEU A 112 -3.23 32.08 2.87
CA LEU A 112 -2.16 31.29 2.26
C LEU A 112 -1.90 29.98 3.02
N SER A 113 -2.07 29.96 4.34
CA SER A 113 -1.89 28.76 5.18
C SER A 113 -2.89 27.63 4.92
N GLN A 114 -3.96 27.89 4.15
CA GLN A 114 -4.92 26.86 3.73
C GLN A 114 -4.56 26.24 2.39
N LEU A 115 -3.52 26.76 1.72
CA LEU A 115 -2.97 26.18 0.51
C LEU A 115 -1.78 25.31 0.87
N GLN A 116 -1.61 24.24 0.11
CA GLN A 116 -0.58 23.24 0.32
C GLN A 116 0.16 22.96 -0.98
N GLU A 117 1.41 22.52 -0.85
CA GLU A 117 2.15 22.00 -1.98
C GLU A 117 1.43 20.79 -2.56
N GLY A 118 1.41 20.69 -3.88
CA GLY A 118 0.58 19.75 -4.62
C GLY A 118 -0.78 20.32 -5.03
N ASP A 119 -1.27 21.40 -4.42
CA ASP A 119 -2.53 22.01 -4.86
C ASP A 119 -2.46 22.45 -6.33
N ILE A 120 -3.54 22.15 -7.07
CA ILE A 120 -3.72 22.66 -8.42
C ILE A 120 -4.44 24.00 -8.33
N VAL A 121 -3.81 25.05 -8.85
CA VAL A 121 -4.24 26.44 -8.70
C VAL A 121 -4.34 27.17 -10.04
N ASP A 122 -5.35 28.01 -10.15
CA ASP A 122 -5.46 29.04 -11.18
C ASP A 122 -4.83 30.33 -10.63
N VAL A 123 -3.84 30.85 -11.35
CA VAL A 123 -3.08 32.04 -10.93
C VAL A 123 -3.20 33.18 -11.93
N THR A 124 -3.18 34.41 -11.42
CA THR A 124 -2.99 35.61 -12.24
C THR A 124 -1.80 36.41 -11.71
N PHE A 125 -1.00 36.99 -12.60
CA PHE A 125 0.25 37.64 -12.21
C PHE A 125 0.69 38.71 -13.21
N LEU A 126 1.65 39.53 -12.77
CA LEU A 126 2.35 40.52 -13.58
C LEU A 126 3.71 39.96 -14.01
N LYS A 127 3.81 39.51 -15.27
CA LYS A 127 4.97 38.79 -15.80
C LYS A 127 6.27 39.57 -15.74
N SER A 128 6.22 40.86 -16.06
CA SER A 128 7.41 41.72 -16.04
C SER A 128 7.91 41.96 -14.62
N GLN A 129 7.00 41.99 -13.64
CA GLN A 129 7.32 42.22 -12.23
C GLN A 129 7.58 40.90 -11.47
N LYS A 130 7.23 39.75 -12.06
CA LYS A 130 7.22 38.43 -11.42
C LYS A 130 6.45 38.46 -10.09
N HIS A 131 5.29 39.11 -10.11
CA HIS A 131 4.48 39.32 -8.92
C HIS A 131 3.11 38.67 -9.06
N LEU A 132 2.71 37.89 -8.07
CA LEU A 132 1.44 37.17 -8.02
C LEU A 132 0.30 38.10 -7.59
N THR A 133 -0.70 38.24 -8.45
CA THR A 133 -1.90 39.05 -8.18
C THR A 133 -2.97 38.21 -7.47
N SER A 134 -3.25 36.99 -7.95
CA SER A 134 -4.19 36.07 -7.31
C SER A 134 -3.81 34.61 -7.47
N MET A 135 -4.18 33.79 -6.49
CA MET A 135 -4.10 32.34 -6.54
C MET A 135 -5.41 31.73 -6.01
N GLN A 136 -6.04 30.89 -6.81
CA GLN A 136 -7.28 30.22 -6.46
C GLN A 136 -7.14 28.72 -6.68
N LEU A 137 -7.69 27.87 -5.81
CA LEU A 137 -7.80 26.43 -6.11
C LEU A 137 -8.58 26.22 -7.42
N ALA A 138 -8.03 25.44 -8.32
CA ALA A 138 -8.57 25.28 -9.67
C ALA A 138 -9.94 24.60 -9.64
N GLN A 139 -10.91 25.16 -10.35
CA GLN A 139 -12.29 24.63 -10.38
C GLN A 139 -12.39 23.28 -11.09
N THR A 140 -11.51 23.04 -12.05
CA THR A 140 -11.43 21.82 -12.85
C THR A 140 -10.69 20.68 -12.14
N ALA A 141 -9.93 20.99 -11.09
CA ALA A 141 -9.16 20.00 -10.36
C ALA A 141 -10.04 19.15 -9.45
N TRP A 142 -9.79 17.86 -9.41
CA TRP A 142 -10.33 16.94 -8.41
C TRP A 142 -9.24 16.59 -7.39
N GLN A 143 -9.68 16.10 -6.23
CA GLN A 143 -8.84 15.69 -5.13
C GLN A 143 -9.43 14.41 -4.51
N TYR A 144 -8.57 13.42 -4.27
CA TYR A 144 -8.87 12.26 -3.46
C TYR A 144 -7.93 12.24 -2.27
N ASP A 145 -8.50 12.47 -1.09
CA ASP A 145 -7.78 12.52 0.18
C ASP A 145 -7.67 11.14 0.83
N ASP A 146 -6.61 10.96 1.61
CA ASP A 146 -6.41 9.80 2.50
C ASP A 146 -6.63 8.44 1.77
N VAL A 147 -6.11 8.33 0.55
CA VAL A 147 -6.32 7.15 -0.30
C VAL A 147 -5.42 6.01 0.18
N GLU A 148 -6.08 4.94 0.62
CA GLU A 148 -5.50 3.63 0.88
C GLU A 148 -5.76 2.68 -0.31
N HIS A 149 -4.94 1.63 -0.46
CA HIS A 149 -5.14 0.56 -1.45
C HIS A 149 -5.20 1.00 -2.92
N TYR A 150 -4.31 1.90 -3.32
CA TYR A 150 -4.10 2.23 -4.74
C TYR A 150 -3.12 1.22 -5.39
N GLU A 151 -3.23 1.03 -6.70
CA GLU A 151 -2.29 0.24 -7.47
C GLU A 151 -1.56 1.12 -8.47
N MET A 152 -0.26 1.35 -8.24
CA MET A 152 0.55 2.15 -9.17
C MET A 152 1.33 1.26 -10.12
N ASN A 153 1.14 1.48 -11.42
CA ASN A 153 1.96 0.87 -12.46
C ASN A 153 2.96 1.91 -12.98
N THR A 154 4.21 1.79 -12.53
CA THR A 154 5.25 2.78 -12.87
C THR A 154 5.75 2.66 -14.30
N VAL A 155 5.61 1.48 -14.95
CA VAL A 155 5.98 1.24 -16.35
C VAL A 155 4.97 1.89 -17.30
N ARG A 156 3.67 1.68 -17.04
CA ARG A 156 2.57 2.25 -17.82
C ARG A 156 2.29 3.71 -17.47
N ASN A 157 2.86 4.21 -16.37
CA ASN A 157 2.55 5.51 -15.79
C ASN A 157 1.05 5.65 -15.53
N GLU A 158 0.47 4.69 -14.82
CA GLU A 158 -0.94 4.71 -14.45
C GLU A 158 -1.09 4.42 -12.95
N VAL A 159 -2.15 4.93 -12.35
CA VAL A 159 -2.57 4.57 -11.00
C VAL A 159 -4.04 4.20 -11.00
N ALA A 160 -4.36 3.06 -10.39
CA ALA A 160 -5.73 2.66 -10.14
C ALA A 160 -6.12 3.03 -8.71
N ILE A 161 -7.26 3.71 -8.57
CA ILE A 161 -7.85 4.08 -7.29
C ILE A 161 -9.27 3.51 -7.30
N GLY A 162 -9.47 2.39 -6.59
CA GLY A 162 -10.70 1.61 -6.68
C GLY A 162 -10.90 1.03 -8.09
N GLU A 163 -11.99 1.42 -8.76
CA GLU A 163 -12.30 0.99 -10.13
C GLU A 163 -11.81 1.98 -11.21
N GLU A 164 -11.34 3.16 -10.80
CA GLU A 164 -10.91 4.22 -11.72
C GLU A 164 -9.41 4.12 -12.00
N VAL A 165 -9.02 4.32 -13.26
CA VAL A 165 -7.61 4.31 -13.68
C VAL A 165 -7.26 5.69 -14.23
N PHE A 166 -6.21 6.27 -13.68
CA PHE A 166 -5.70 7.58 -14.04
C PHE A 166 -4.31 7.48 -14.67
N GLN A 167 -4.02 8.38 -15.61
CA GLN A 167 -2.69 8.55 -16.18
C GLN A 167 -1.83 9.39 -15.23
N LEU A 168 -0.58 8.99 -15.02
CA LEU A 168 0.46 9.79 -14.41
C LEU A 168 1.18 10.55 -15.53
N SER A 169 1.09 11.88 -15.49
CA SER A 169 1.85 12.74 -16.38
C SER A 169 3.37 12.55 -16.18
N ARG A 170 4.17 12.89 -17.19
CA ARG A 170 5.63 13.01 -17.03
C ARG A 170 6.02 14.09 -16.03
N ASP A 171 5.14 15.07 -15.87
CA ASP A 171 5.32 16.22 -14.99
C ASP A 171 4.55 16.05 -13.67
N THR A 172 4.04 14.84 -13.35
CA THR A 172 3.41 14.59 -12.04
C THR A 172 4.40 14.90 -10.92
N GLN A 173 3.96 15.70 -9.96
CA GLN A 173 4.77 16.10 -8.81
C GLN A 173 4.48 15.19 -7.62
N TYR A 174 5.51 14.88 -6.84
CA TYR A 174 5.41 14.00 -5.69
C TYR A 174 5.93 14.75 -4.46
N PHE A 175 5.13 14.78 -3.39
CA PHE A 175 5.43 15.54 -2.18
C PHE A 175 5.35 14.67 -0.95
N SER A 176 6.21 14.95 0.02
CA SER A 176 6.17 14.34 1.35
C SER A 176 6.73 15.34 2.36
N GLN A 177 5.99 15.61 3.44
CA GLN A 177 6.38 16.62 4.46
C GLN A 177 6.72 18.00 3.87
N GLY A 178 6.00 18.44 2.83
CA GLY A 178 6.27 19.74 2.17
C GLY A 178 7.62 19.79 1.44
N HIS A 179 8.11 18.66 0.96
CA HIS A 179 9.29 18.57 0.12
C HIS A 179 8.99 17.71 -1.10
N SER A 180 9.59 18.05 -2.24
CA SER A 180 9.54 17.20 -3.43
C SER A 180 10.32 15.91 -3.19
N ILE A 181 9.70 14.78 -3.50
CA ILE A 181 10.30 13.45 -3.48
C ILE A 181 10.28 12.83 -4.89
N GLU A 182 10.92 11.68 -5.06
CA GLU A 182 10.84 10.94 -6.31
C GLU A 182 9.69 9.92 -6.28
N LYS A 183 9.16 9.60 -7.47
CA LYS A 183 8.08 8.59 -7.61
C LYS A 183 8.40 7.26 -6.94
N MET A 184 9.67 6.84 -6.99
CA MET A 184 10.12 5.57 -6.42
C MET A 184 10.25 5.57 -4.90
N ASP A 185 10.23 6.75 -4.26
CA ASP A 185 10.20 6.88 -2.80
C ASP A 185 8.80 6.57 -2.22
N LEU A 186 7.76 6.54 -3.06
CA LEU A 186 6.42 6.12 -2.63
C LEU A 186 6.40 4.62 -2.34
N ASN A 187 5.63 4.24 -1.32
CA ASN A 187 5.41 2.87 -0.91
C ASN A 187 3.92 2.50 -0.92
N PRO A 188 3.53 1.27 -1.32
CA PRO A 188 2.15 0.81 -1.22
C PRO A 188 1.53 0.90 0.19
N ALA A 189 2.35 0.97 1.23
CA ALA A 189 1.93 1.21 2.61
C ALA A 189 1.60 2.68 2.91
N ASP A 190 1.99 3.62 2.06
CA ASP A 190 1.72 5.05 2.26
C ASP A 190 0.23 5.37 2.04
N ILE A 191 -0.25 6.37 2.77
CA ILE A 191 -1.57 6.98 2.55
C ILE A 191 -1.35 8.28 1.81
N LEU A 192 -1.98 8.38 0.63
CA LEU A 192 -1.70 9.43 -0.34
C LEU A 192 -2.91 10.30 -0.60
N THR A 193 -2.66 11.59 -0.83
CA THR A 193 -3.61 12.51 -1.46
C THR A 193 -3.25 12.66 -2.93
N PHE A 194 -4.24 12.53 -3.81
CA PHE A 194 -4.06 12.69 -5.26
C PHE A 194 -4.80 13.95 -5.73
N HIS A 195 -4.14 14.77 -6.54
CA HIS A 195 -4.82 15.84 -7.29
C HIS A 195 -4.63 15.64 -8.79
N GLY A 196 -5.69 15.92 -9.54
CA GLY A 196 -5.67 15.79 -10.98
C GLY A 196 -6.73 16.61 -11.70
N ILE A 197 -6.66 16.60 -13.02
CA ILE A 197 -7.65 17.18 -13.92
C ILE A 197 -8.03 16.08 -14.93
N ASP A 198 -9.32 15.95 -15.21
CA ASP A 198 -9.88 14.90 -16.06
C ASP A 198 -9.38 13.51 -15.62
N SER A 199 -8.74 12.75 -16.51
CA SER A 199 -8.19 11.42 -16.21
C SER A 199 -6.68 11.42 -15.94
N THR A 200 -6.10 12.57 -15.56
CA THR A 200 -4.66 12.72 -15.33
C THR A 200 -4.37 13.19 -13.91
N VAL A 201 -3.50 12.46 -13.21
CA VAL A 201 -2.92 12.87 -11.92
C VAL A 201 -1.75 13.81 -12.16
N LEU A 202 -1.76 14.95 -11.48
CA LEU A 202 -0.77 16.02 -11.62
C LEU A 202 0.11 16.18 -10.38
N SER A 203 -0.42 15.81 -9.21
CA SER A 203 0.34 15.79 -7.97
C SER A 203 -0.12 14.69 -7.04
N ILE A 204 0.81 14.19 -6.24
CA ILE A 204 0.60 13.17 -5.23
C ILE A 204 1.33 13.61 -3.97
N THR A 205 0.64 13.63 -2.84
CA THR A 205 1.20 14.03 -1.54
C THR A 205 1.09 12.87 -0.55
N VAL A 206 2.18 12.56 0.15
CA VAL A 206 2.22 11.55 1.21
C VAL A 206 1.70 12.15 2.52
N GLU A 207 0.44 11.86 2.86
CA GLU A 207 -0.19 12.28 4.11
C GLU A 207 0.38 11.51 5.30
N LYS A 208 0.42 10.18 5.17
CA LYS A 208 1.06 9.28 6.13
C LYS A 208 2.02 8.37 5.38
N GLY A 209 3.26 8.33 5.84
CA GLY A 209 4.28 7.49 5.25
C GLY A 209 4.25 6.10 5.85
N HIS A 210 5.42 5.48 5.87
CA HIS A 210 5.64 4.17 6.47
C HIS A 210 6.88 4.18 7.36
N GLY A 211 6.96 3.18 8.23
CA GLY A 211 8.17 2.80 8.96
C GLY A 211 8.41 1.31 8.84
N TYR A 212 9.29 0.79 9.69
CA TYR A 212 9.76 -0.58 9.61
C TYR A 212 9.53 -1.32 10.92
N LEU A 213 8.98 -2.53 10.85
CA LEU A 213 8.80 -3.41 12.00
C LEU A 213 9.75 -4.61 11.88
N ARG A 214 10.59 -4.79 12.90
CA ARG A 214 11.45 -5.96 13.07
C ARG A 214 11.02 -6.74 14.30
N LEU A 215 11.01 -8.07 14.22
CA LEU A 215 10.78 -8.92 15.39
C LEU A 215 12.10 -9.22 16.10
N ALA A 216 12.06 -9.30 17.42
CA ALA A 216 13.16 -9.81 18.23
C ALA A 216 12.71 -11.05 19.01
N ASN A 217 13.63 -12.01 19.18
CA ASN A 217 13.36 -13.32 19.79
C ASN A 217 12.27 -14.11 19.05
N ASP A 218 12.30 -14.09 17.72
CA ASP A 218 11.31 -14.68 16.81
C ASP A 218 11.58 -16.15 16.45
N GLU A 219 12.66 -16.74 16.95
CA GLU A 219 13.11 -18.11 16.66
C GLU A 219 11.99 -19.16 16.76
N ASN A 220 11.14 -19.06 17.78
CA ASN A 220 10.03 -20.00 18.00
C ASN A 220 8.83 -19.77 17.08
N PHE A 221 8.76 -18.62 16.41
CA PHE A 221 7.62 -18.19 15.60
C PHE A 221 7.91 -18.15 14.10
N VAL A 222 9.13 -18.48 13.67
CA VAL A 222 9.49 -18.62 12.25
C VAL A 222 8.55 -19.60 11.55
N GLY A 223 7.98 -19.16 10.42
CA GLY A 223 6.97 -19.91 9.67
C GLY A 223 5.53 -19.69 10.14
N GLY A 224 5.32 -18.99 11.25
CA GLY A 224 4.03 -18.51 11.74
C GLY A 224 3.52 -17.27 11.01
N TRP A 225 2.47 -16.67 11.58
CA TRP A 225 1.78 -15.52 11.01
C TRP A 225 1.93 -14.30 11.90
N LEU A 226 2.12 -13.16 11.26
CA LEU A 226 2.16 -11.82 11.85
C LEU A 226 1.05 -11.00 11.20
N GLU A 227 0.09 -10.55 12.00
CA GLU A 227 -1.02 -9.69 11.57
C GLU A 227 -0.88 -8.32 12.23
N ILE A 228 -0.86 -7.26 11.42
CA ILE A 228 -0.65 -5.88 11.87
C ILE A 228 -1.90 -5.08 11.52
N GLY A 229 -2.57 -4.52 12.54
CA GLY A 229 -3.71 -3.63 12.34
C GLY A 229 -4.95 -4.26 11.69
N GLN A 230 -5.05 -5.60 11.65
CA GLN A 230 -6.12 -6.37 11.01
C GLN A 230 -6.20 -6.28 9.48
N THR A 231 -5.19 -5.70 8.83
CA THR A 231 -5.18 -5.50 7.37
C THR A 231 -3.97 -6.14 6.71
N GLN A 232 -2.81 -6.10 7.35
CA GLN A 232 -1.56 -6.64 6.81
C GLN A 232 -1.23 -7.96 7.50
N ILE A 233 -1.29 -9.07 6.74
CA ILE A 233 -0.97 -10.42 7.21
C ILE A 233 0.25 -10.91 6.45
N VAL A 234 1.33 -11.18 7.16
CA VAL A 234 2.59 -11.67 6.59
C VAL A 234 3.06 -12.93 7.31
N ARG A 235 3.89 -13.71 6.63
CA ARG A 235 4.51 -14.89 7.21
C ARG A 235 5.80 -14.49 7.91
N ILE A 236 6.03 -15.01 9.11
CA ILE A 236 7.24 -14.73 9.88
C ILE A 236 8.40 -15.48 9.24
N THR A 237 9.45 -14.75 8.88
CA THR A 237 10.72 -15.29 8.39
C THR A 237 11.85 -14.79 9.26
N GLU A 238 12.97 -15.51 9.26
CA GLU A 238 14.19 -15.06 9.93
C GLU A 238 14.59 -13.67 9.46
N ASP A 239 15.02 -12.85 10.42
CA ASP A 239 15.52 -11.48 10.21
C ASP A 239 14.57 -10.55 9.44
N MET A 240 13.27 -10.84 9.37
CA MET A 240 12.31 -10.05 8.58
C MET A 240 12.26 -8.57 8.99
N LEU A 241 12.00 -7.71 8.01
CA LEU A 241 11.84 -6.26 8.20
C LEU A 241 10.60 -5.79 7.43
N VAL A 242 9.45 -5.74 8.10
CA VAL A 242 8.17 -5.44 7.47
C VAL A 242 7.99 -3.93 7.30
N THR A 243 7.62 -3.49 6.10
CA THR A 243 7.19 -2.11 5.88
C THR A 243 5.73 -1.95 6.31
N VAL A 244 5.47 -1.00 7.21
CA VAL A 244 4.16 -0.78 7.85
C VAL A 244 3.81 0.71 7.76
N PRO A 245 2.56 1.11 7.47
CA PRO A 245 2.18 2.51 7.52
C PRO A 245 2.46 3.13 8.89
N GLU A 246 2.74 4.43 8.95
CA GLU A 246 2.97 5.11 10.24
C GLU A 246 1.69 5.12 11.10
N GLY A 247 1.82 4.85 12.39
CA GLY A 247 0.68 4.78 13.30
C GLY A 247 0.88 3.83 14.48
N SER A 248 -0.20 3.64 15.24
CA SER A 248 -0.24 2.74 16.40
C SER A 248 -1.06 1.50 16.05
N TYR A 249 -0.45 0.32 16.20
CA TYR A 249 -1.05 -0.93 15.79
C TYR A 249 -1.04 -1.96 16.91
N GLN A 250 -2.08 -2.80 16.88
CA GLN A 250 -2.06 -4.10 17.52
C GLN A 250 -1.44 -5.09 16.55
N VAL A 251 -0.53 -5.92 17.04
CA VAL A 251 0.20 -6.94 16.30
C VAL A 251 -0.14 -8.29 16.91
N ASP A 252 -0.76 -9.15 16.11
CA ASP A 252 -1.11 -10.52 16.48
C ASP A 252 -0.10 -11.49 15.88
N ILE A 253 0.52 -12.28 16.75
CA ILE A 253 1.49 -13.31 16.39
C ILE A 253 0.80 -14.65 16.62
N SER A 254 0.86 -15.56 15.65
CA SER A 254 0.34 -16.91 15.82
C SER A 254 1.22 -17.96 15.16
N TYR A 255 1.48 -19.05 15.89
CA TYR A 255 2.18 -20.21 15.36
C TYR A 255 1.82 -21.46 16.17
N ASN A 256 1.47 -22.56 15.47
CA ASN A 256 1.12 -23.86 16.08
C ASN A 256 0.14 -23.78 17.27
N GLY A 257 -0.86 -22.90 17.20
CA GLY A 257 -1.86 -22.73 18.26
C GLY A 257 -1.40 -21.91 19.48
N GLY A 258 -0.14 -21.47 19.51
CA GLY A 258 0.37 -20.47 20.43
C GLY A 258 0.47 -19.07 19.80
N GLY A 259 1.15 -18.17 20.50
CA GLY A 259 1.30 -16.77 20.13
C GLY A 259 0.59 -15.82 21.08
N GLY A 260 0.28 -14.62 20.59
CA GLY A 260 -0.31 -13.58 21.41
C GLY A 260 -0.31 -12.23 20.72
N THR A 261 -0.71 -11.22 21.48
CA THR A 261 -0.98 -9.89 20.96
C THR A 261 -0.08 -8.87 21.63
N LYS A 262 0.55 -8.01 20.83
CA LYS A 262 1.34 -6.87 21.30
C LYS A 262 0.87 -5.57 20.67
N ASN A 263 1.32 -4.45 21.22
CA ASN A 263 1.09 -3.13 20.64
C ASN A 263 2.42 -2.54 20.20
N VAL A 264 2.41 -1.82 19.09
CA VAL A 264 3.58 -1.16 18.54
C VAL A 264 3.21 0.22 18.00
N VAL A 265 4.17 1.14 18.04
CA VAL A 265 4.06 2.45 17.38
C VAL A 265 5.12 2.49 16.28
N ILE A 266 4.67 2.74 15.06
CA ILE A 266 5.50 2.85 13.87
C ILE A 266 5.62 4.33 13.55
N ASN A 267 6.85 4.83 13.59
CA ASN A 267 7.16 6.19 13.16
C ASN A 267 7.69 6.15 11.73
N ARG A 268 7.49 7.26 11.01
CA ARG A 268 7.93 7.39 9.62
C ARG A 268 9.45 7.19 9.51
N ASN A 269 9.87 6.37 8.54
CA ASN A 269 11.26 6.03 8.22
C ASN A 269 12.08 5.41 9.39
N GLU A 270 11.46 5.11 10.52
CA GLU A 270 12.15 4.53 11.67
C GLU A 270 11.94 3.01 11.73
N GLU A 271 12.96 2.31 12.25
CA GLU A 271 12.85 0.90 12.59
C GLU A 271 12.40 0.73 14.04
N THR A 272 11.25 0.10 14.21
CA THR A 272 10.72 -0.32 15.50
C THR A 272 10.97 -1.82 15.68
N THR A 273 11.66 -2.17 16.77
CA THR A 273 11.85 -3.57 17.17
C THR A 273 10.75 -3.99 18.15
N LEU A 274 10.06 -5.09 17.82
CA LEU A 274 9.06 -5.72 18.67
C LEU A 274 9.60 -7.05 19.22
N ASP A 275 9.95 -7.05 20.50
CA ASP A 275 10.32 -8.28 21.21
C ASP A 275 9.08 -9.16 21.39
N ILE A 276 9.17 -10.44 21.04
CA ILE A 276 8.11 -11.45 21.19
C ILE A 276 8.54 -12.68 22.00
N GLY A 277 9.68 -12.61 22.68
CA GLY A 277 10.25 -13.76 23.41
C GLY A 277 9.49 -14.18 24.67
N ASP A 278 8.57 -13.33 25.15
CA ASP A 278 7.63 -13.64 26.23
C ASP A 278 6.39 -14.40 25.74
N LEU A 279 6.20 -14.55 24.43
CA LEU A 279 5.08 -15.30 23.87
C LEU A 279 5.39 -16.80 23.85
N GLU A 280 4.40 -17.59 24.23
CA GLU A 280 4.52 -19.05 24.28
C GLU A 280 3.98 -19.67 22.99
N VAL A 281 4.75 -20.58 22.41
CA VAL A 281 4.25 -21.50 21.40
C VAL A 281 3.64 -22.68 22.14
N ALA A 282 2.42 -23.07 21.77
CA ALA A 282 1.80 -24.24 22.36
C ALA A 282 2.67 -25.47 22.05
N GLU A 283 3.10 -26.19 23.08
CA GLU A 283 3.80 -27.45 22.88
C GLU A 283 2.84 -28.43 22.18
N ALA A 284 3.31 -29.03 21.08
CA ALA A 284 2.60 -30.13 20.45
C ALA A 284 2.39 -31.23 21.50
N GLN A 285 1.13 -31.51 21.83
CA GLN A 285 0.79 -32.54 22.81
C GLN A 285 0.81 -33.89 22.10
N TYR A 286 1.44 -34.89 22.72
CA TYR A 286 1.52 -36.23 22.16
C TYR A 286 0.82 -37.24 23.08
N GLY A 287 0.16 -38.21 22.46
CA GLY A 287 -0.40 -39.37 23.14
C GLY A 287 0.31 -40.64 22.68
N MET A 288 0.58 -41.54 23.61
CA MET A 288 1.03 -42.89 23.29
C MET A 288 -0.17 -43.79 22.99
N VAL A 289 -0.21 -44.35 21.78
CA VAL A 289 -1.26 -45.27 21.36
C VAL A 289 -0.70 -46.67 21.25
N LEU A 290 -1.30 -47.59 22.02
CA LEU A 290 -1.00 -49.01 21.92
C LEU A 290 -2.05 -49.68 21.04
N PHE A 291 -1.60 -50.28 19.94
CA PHE A 291 -2.47 -51.02 19.02
C PHE A 291 -2.48 -52.51 19.34
N SER A 292 -3.66 -53.09 19.31
CA SER A 292 -3.88 -54.53 19.46
C SER A 292 -4.57 -55.00 18.19
N LEU A 293 -3.81 -55.67 17.33
CA LEU A 293 -4.23 -56.06 15.99
C LEU A 293 -4.66 -57.53 15.95
N SER A 294 -5.84 -57.78 15.39
CA SER A 294 -6.37 -59.12 15.14
C SER A 294 -6.91 -59.21 13.71
N PRO A 295 -6.34 -60.05 12.83
CA PRO A 295 -5.29 -61.06 13.07
C PRO A 295 -3.89 -60.48 13.27
N SER A 296 -2.94 -61.29 13.76
CA SER A 296 -1.59 -60.83 14.15
C SER A 296 -0.67 -60.43 13.00
N ASP A 297 -1.01 -60.81 11.76
CA ASP A 297 -0.31 -60.46 10.52
C ASP A 297 -0.85 -59.17 9.87
N THR A 298 -1.65 -58.40 10.61
CA THR A 298 -2.18 -57.12 10.13
C THR A 298 -1.09 -56.06 10.00
N GLU A 299 -1.03 -55.43 8.83
CA GLU A 299 -0.27 -54.23 8.58
C GLU A 299 -1.10 -53.00 8.96
N LEU A 300 -0.50 -52.10 9.76
CA LEU A 300 -1.11 -50.84 10.16
C LEU A 300 -0.44 -49.67 9.43
N TYR A 301 -1.26 -48.78 8.89
CA TYR A 301 -0.83 -47.52 8.30
C TYR A 301 -1.50 -46.37 9.05
N ILE A 302 -0.72 -45.36 9.43
CA ILE A 302 -1.21 -44.13 10.08
C ILE A 302 -0.85 -42.95 9.19
N ASP A 303 -1.85 -42.14 8.82
CA ASP A 303 -1.73 -41.00 7.90
C ASP A 303 -0.97 -41.34 6.61
N GLY A 304 -1.18 -42.56 6.10
CA GLY A 304 -0.57 -43.06 4.87
C GLY A 304 0.81 -43.72 5.03
N SER A 305 1.42 -43.68 6.22
CA SER A 305 2.72 -44.30 6.49
C SER A 305 2.57 -45.65 7.22
N GLN A 306 3.25 -46.71 6.76
CA GLN A 306 3.26 -48.01 7.45
C GLN A 306 4.01 -47.90 8.77
N VAL A 307 3.42 -48.40 9.86
CA VAL A 307 3.98 -48.32 11.21
C VAL A 307 4.08 -49.69 11.87
N ASP A 308 5.04 -49.86 12.76
CA ASP A 308 5.17 -51.07 13.58
C ASP A 308 4.30 -50.95 14.83
N ALA A 309 3.22 -51.72 14.86
CA ALA A 309 2.26 -51.79 15.97
C ALA A 309 2.72 -52.67 17.14
N SER A 310 3.92 -53.27 17.09
CA SER A 310 4.47 -54.08 18.18
C SER A 310 4.89 -53.25 19.40
N GLN A 311 5.12 -51.95 19.21
CA GLN A 311 5.50 -50.99 20.25
C GLN A 311 4.45 -49.87 20.37
N PRO A 312 4.37 -49.18 21.52
CA PRO A 312 3.56 -47.98 21.63
C PRO A 312 3.99 -46.95 20.57
N ILE A 313 3.01 -46.39 19.87
CA ILE A 313 3.23 -45.39 18.82
C ILE A 313 2.90 -44.01 19.39
N THR A 314 3.84 -43.08 19.31
CA THR A 314 3.62 -41.68 19.71
C THR A 314 2.95 -40.93 18.57
N LEU A 315 1.76 -40.38 18.82
CA LEU A 315 0.98 -39.58 17.87
C LEU A 315 0.68 -38.21 18.46
N GLU A 316 0.62 -37.19 17.62
CA GLU A 316 0.18 -35.85 18.05
C GLU A 316 -1.30 -35.88 18.50
N TYR A 317 -1.69 -34.96 19.36
CA TYR A 317 -3.10 -34.78 19.69
C TYR A 317 -3.84 -34.27 18.46
N GLY A 318 -4.81 -35.04 18.00
CA GLY A 318 -5.44 -34.77 16.72
C GLY A 318 -6.30 -35.93 16.25
N ILE A 319 -6.69 -35.86 14.99
CA ILE A 319 -7.41 -36.92 14.32
C ILE A 319 -6.47 -37.54 13.29
N HIS A 320 -6.15 -38.80 13.48
CA HIS A 320 -5.28 -39.58 12.59
C HIS A 320 -6.10 -40.60 11.82
N GLN A 321 -5.79 -40.79 10.54
CA GLN A 321 -6.39 -41.86 9.76
C GLN A 321 -5.60 -43.15 9.98
N ILE A 322 -6.28 -44.22 10.39
CA ILE A 322 -5.69 -45.55 10.51
C ILE A 322 -6.27 -46.47 9.43
N ILE A 323 -5.40 -47.22 8.77
CA ILE A 323 -5.76 -48.23 7.78
C ILE A 323 -5.10 -49.54 8.19
N ALA A 324 -5.91 -50.58 8.38
CA ALA A 324 -5.45 -51.91 8.74
C ALA A 324 -5.75 -52.90 7.61
N LYS A 325 -4.74 -53.67 7.19
CA LYS A 325 -4.81 -54.63 6.09
C LYS A 325 -4.18 -55.95 6.50
N ALA A 326 -4.83 -57.06 6.17
CA ALA A 326 -4.28 -58.40 6.35
C ALA A 326 -4.78 -59.31 5.21
N ASP A 327 -3.97 -60.30 4.84
CA ASP A 327 -4.29 -61.21 3.74
C ASP A 327 -5.51 -62.08 4.07
N GLY A 328 -6.52 -62.07 3.20
CA GLY A 328 -7.78 -62.81 3.41
C GLY A 328 -8.78 -62.12 4.34
N TYR A 329 -8.55 -60.85 4.69
CA TYR A 329 -9.44 -60.02 5.51
C TYR A 329 -9.87 -58.75 4.77
N LYS A 330 -11.03 -58.19 5.15
CA LYS A 330 -11.51 -56.90 4.66
C LYS A 330 -10.68 -55.80 5.31
N SER A 331 -10.15 -54.87 4.50
CA SER A 331 -9.41 -53.72 5.02
C SER A 331 -10.31 -52.82 5.85
N LEU A 332 -9.81 -52.36 6.99
CA LEU A 332 -10.48 -51.37 7.84
C LEU A 332 -9.85 -49.99 7.64
N THR A 333 -10.68 -48.96 7.51
CA THR A 333 -10.24 -47.56 7.55
C THR A 333 -11.05 -46.83 8.61
N GLN A 334 -10.38 -46.22 9.58
CA GLN A 334 -11.00 -45.52 10.69
C GLN A 334 -10.24 -44.26 11.05
N TYR A 335 -10.92 -43.30 11.69
CA TYR A 335 -10.28 -42.12 12.27
C TYR A 335 -10.11 -42.30 13.77
N LEU A 336 -8.88 -42.14 14.24
CA LEU A 336 -8.50 -42.18 15.64
C LEU A 336 -8.34 -40.75 16.17
N ARG A 337 -9.07 -40.41 17.22
CA ARG A 337 -8.87 -39.16 17.95
C ARG A 337 -7.92 -39.37 19.12
N VAL A 338 -6.74 -38.77 19.05
CA VAL A 338 -5.74 -38.74 20.12
C VAL A 338 -5.94 -37.44 20.89
N GLY A 339 -6.16 -37.53 22.21
CA GLY A 339 -6.41 -36.37 23.06
C GLY A 339 -6.15 -36.62 24.53
N GLN A 340 -5.36 -37.66 24.82
CA GLN A 340 -4.97 -38.09 26.16
C GLN A 340 -3.59 -38.72 26.09
N GLU A 341 -2.86 -38.69 27.21
CA GLU A 341 -1.45 -39.09 27.31
C GLU A 341 -1.21 -40.54 26.87
N SER A 342 -2.20 -41.41 27.08
CA SER A 342 -2.13 -42.79 26.61
C SER A 342 -3.51 -43.37 26.28
N ALA A 343 -3.60 -44.15 25.21
CA ALA A 343 -4.81 -44.84 24.79
C ALA A 343 -4.49 -46.24 24.22
N GLY A 344 -5.37 -47.21 24.46
CA GLY A 344 -5.34 -48.51 23.78
C GLY A 344 -6.38 -48.55 22.66
N VAL A 345 -6.01 -49.08 21.50
CA VAL A 345 -6.90 -49.22 20.34
C VAL A 345 -6.87 -50.66 19.86
N ASP A 346 -8.01 -51.35 20.01
CA ASP A 346 -8.22 -52.69 19.46
C ASP A 346 -8.74 -52.59 18.03
N VAL A 347 -8.04 -53.22 17.09
CA VAL A 347 -8.40 -53.27 15.67
C VAL A 347 -8.64 -54.72 15.27
N GLN A 348 -9.89 -55.04 14.95
CA GLN A 348 -10.30 -56.37 14.49
C GLN A 348 -10.73 -56.30 13.04
N LEU A 349 -10.11 -57.12 12.20
CA LEU A 349 -10.49 -57.28 10.80
C LEU A 349 -11.46 -58.44 10.62
N ASP A 350 -12.46 -58.22 9.79
CA ASP A 350 -13.39 -59.28 9.38
C ASP A 350 -12.80 -60.09 8.23
N LYS A 351 -13.04 -61.41 8.21
CA LYS A 351 -12.61 -62.25 7.08
C LYS A 351 -13.31 -61.80 5.80
N ALA A 352 -12.56 -61.77 4.70
CA ALA A 352 -13.11 -61.51 3.39
C ALA A 352 -13.94 -62.74 2.95
N ASP A 353 -15.24 -62.55 2.76
CA ASP A 353 -16.06 -63.55 2.09
C ASP A 353 -15.62 -63.63 0.62
N SER A 354 -15.54 -64.85 0.09
CA SER A 354 -15.15 -65.14 -1.29
C SER A 354 -16.25 -64.73 -2.27
N ASP A 355 -16.48 -63.44 -2.42
CA ASP A 355 -17.06 -62.80 -3.60
C ASP A 355 -16.84 -61.29 -3.48
N SER A 356 -15.85 -60.76 -4.20
CA SER A 356 -15.76 -59.33 -4.46
C SER A 356 -15.19 -59.08 -5.85
N GLU A 357 -16.02 -58.45 -6.68
CA GLU A 357 -15.59 -57.74 -7.88
C GLU A 357 -14.81 -56.49 -7.46
N ASP A 358 -13.77 -56.24 -8.24
CA ASP A 358 -12.79 -55.17 -8.15
C ASP A 358 -13.37 -53.78 -8.45
N SER A 359 -12.69 -52.75 -7.94
CA SER A 359 -12.42 -51.56 -8.75
C SER A 359 -11.17 -50.84 -8.24
N THR A 360 -10.07 -51.09 -8.95
CA THR A 360 -8.91 -50.19 -9.11
C THR A 360 -9.32 -48.83 -9.68
N GLU A 361 -8.70 -47.74 -9.25
CA GLU A 361 -7.69 -46.92 -9.98
C GLU A 361 -7.50 -45.62 -9.15
N SER A 362 -6.40 -44.84 -9.12
CA SER A 362 -5.05 -44.90 -9.67
C SER A 362 -4.19 -43.82 -8.97
N SER A 363 -2.88 -44.04 -9.04
CA SER A 363 -1.71 -43.41 -8.41
C SER A 363 -1.31 -41.99 -8.83
N SER A 364 -0.63 -41.25 -7.94
CA SER A 364 0.77 -40.72 -8.05
C SER A 364 1.05 -39.71 -6.91
N SER A 365 1.82 -40.06 -5.87
CA SER A 365 3.27 -39.77 -5.64
C SER A 365 3.66 -38.30 -5.90
N SER A 366 4.29 -37.53 -5.01
CA SER A 366 5.32 -37.87 -4.03
C SER A 366 5.63 -36.71 -3.05
N SER A 367 6.16 -37.09 -1.89
CA SER A 367 7.02 -36.39 -0.91
C SER A 367 7.85 -35.19 -1.41
N SER A 368 8.30 -34.23 -0.60
CA SER A 368 9.00 -34.39 0.69
C SER A 368 9.20 -33.05 1.42
N SER A 369 9.40 -33.18 2.73
CA SER A 369 9.73 -32.17 3.73
C SER A 369 11.17 -31.59 3.64
N ALA A 370 11.32 -30.49 4.37
CA ALA A 370 12.48 -29.98 5.13
C ALA A 370 13.53 -29.06 4.44
N THR A 371 13.56 -27.80 4.92
CA THR A 371 14.67 -27.08 5.62
C THR A 371 16.12 -27.52 5.33
N GLU A 372 17.14 -26.66 5.22
CA GLU A 372 17.41 -25.31 5.72
C GLU A 372 18.67 -24.73 5.02
N SER A 373 18.84 -23.42 5.16
CA SER A 373 19.92 -22.46 4.87
C SER A 373 21.36 -22.92 4.59
N THR A 374 22.03 -22.25 3.62
CA THR A 374 23.18 -21.32 3.80
C THR A 374 24.08 -21.21 2.54
N SER A 375 24.21 -19.96 2.07
CA SER A 375 25.14 -19.27 1.15
C SER A 375 26.22 -19.95 0.24
N THR A 376 26.34 -19.30 -0.93
CA THR A 376 27.52 -18.99 -1.79
C THR A 376 27.76 -19.79 -3.09
N ALA A 377 27.87 -18.99 -4.17
CA ALA A 377 28.42 -19.26 -5.52
C ALA A 377 27.50 -19.96 -6.54
N ASP A 378 26.98 -19.13 -7.45
CA ASP A 378 26.05 -19.45 -8.54
C ASP A 378 26.70 -20.34 -9.62
N THR A 379 26.23 -21.57 -9.70
CA THR A 379 26.35 -22.46 -10.86
C THR A 379 25.08 -22.38 -11.70
N THR A 380 25.11 -21.50 -12.71
CA THR A 380 24.30 -21.53 -13.96
C THR A 380 22.89 -22.10 -13.83
N THR A 381 21.99 -21.34 -13.22
CA THR A 381 20.56 -21.63 -13.23
C THR A 381 19.86 -20.79 -14.31
N THR A 382 18.99 -21.42 -15.11
CA THR A 382 18.30 -20.84 -16.29
C THR A 382 17.11 -19.94 -15.89
N TYR A 383 17.31 -19.02 -14.95
CA TYR A 383 16.31 -18.01 -14.60
C TYR A 383 16.96 -16.62 -14.60
N TYR A 384 16.15 -15.61 -14.95
CA TYR A 384 16.60 -14.22 -14.89
C TYR A 384 16.66 -13.72 -13.46
N ARG A 385 17.56 -12.78 -13.20
CA ARG A 385 17.84 -12.23 -11.88
C ARG A 385 17.58 -10.73 -11.83
N VAL A 386 17.26 -10.26 -10.64
CA VAL A 386 17.30 -8.83 -10.30
C VAL A 386 18.58 -8.59 -9.51
N HIS A 387 19.37 -7.63 -9.95
CA HIS A 387 20.63 -7.21 -9.34
C HIS A 387 20.45 -5.89 -8.60
N ILE A 388 20.91 -5.84 -7.35
CA ILE A 388 21.00 -4.61 -6.57
C ILE A 388 22.47 -4.27 -6.48
N ASP A 389 22.90 -3.29 -7.28
CA ASP A 389 24.32 -2.99 -7.49
C ASP A 389 24.86 -1.95 -6.51
N ALA A 390 24.00 -1.04 -6.03
CA ALA A 390 24.37 0.03 -5.10
C ALA A 390 23.18 0.43 -4.21
N PRO A 391 23.43 0.98 -3.01
CA PRO A 391 24.73 1.19 -2.34
C PRO A 391 25.41 -0.12 -1.90
N GLU A 392 26.71 -0.13 -1.64
CA GLU A 392 27.46 -1.33 -1.21
C GLU A 392 27.44 -1.54 0.31
N ASN A 393 27.52 -2.81 0.74
CA ASN A 393 27.54 -3.23 2.15
C ASN A 393 26.32 -2.76 2.94
N VAL A 394 25.14 -2.93 2.33
CA VAL A 394 23.83 -2.61 2.89
C VAL A 394 22.97 -3.88 2.87
N GLU A 395 22.22 -4.12 3.93
CA GLU A 395 21.26 -5.22 3.98
C GLU A 395 20.10 -4.93 3.03
N VAL A 396 19.76 -5.90 2.20
CA VAL A 396 18.70 -5.80 1.20
C VAL A 396 17.56 -6.73 1.61
N TYR A 397 16.37 -6.15 1.63
CA TYR A 397 15.12 -6.85 1.87
C TYR A 397 14.22 -6.73 0.64
N LEU A 398 13.56 -7.83 0.28
CA LEU A 398 12.55 -7.88 -0.78
C LEU A 398 11.20 -8.22 -0.17
N ASP A 399 10.25 -7.30 -0.29
CA ASP A 399 8.90 -7.43 0.27
C ASP A 399 8.92 -7.82 1.76
N GLY A 400 9.88 -7.26 2.48
CA GLY A 400 10.13 -7.49 3.91
C GLY A 400 10.95 -8.73 4.29
N ASN A 401 11.32 -9.57 3.31
CA ASN A 401 12.15 -10.76 3.54
C ASN A 401 13.64 -10.43 3.32
N TYR A 402 14.52 -10.93 4.19
CA TYR A 402 15.97 -10.72 4.03
C TYR A 402 16.51 -11.46 2.80
N VAL A 403 17.28 -10.76 1.97
CA VAL A 403 17.87 -11.32 0.73
C VAL A 403 19.38 -11.47 0.83
N GLY A 404 20.06 -10.52 1.49
CA GLY A 404 21.52 -10.54 1.63
C GLY A 404 22.10 -9.14 1.78
N ILE A 405 23.40 -9.02 1.50
CA ILE A 405 24.15 -7.77 1.56
C ILE A 405 24.52 -7.33 0.14
N SER A 406 24.21 -6.09 -0.23
CA SER A 406 24.53 -5.52 -1.54
C SER A 406 26.06 -5.37 -1.76
N PRO A 407 26.57 -5.54 -2.99
CA PRO A 407 25.85 -5.96 -4.20
C PRO A 407 25.35 -7.41 -4.10
N CYS A 408 24.06 -7.62 -4.40
CA CYS A 408 23.43 -8.92 -4.33
C CYS A 408 22.45 -9.12 -5.49
N SER A 409 21.96 -10.34 -5.65
CA SER A 409 20.92 -10.62 -6.64
C SER A 409 19.98 -11.71 -6.17
N PHE A 410 18.76 -11.68 -6.67
CA PHE A 410 17.72 -12.64 -6.37
C PHE A 410 16.96 -13.01 -7.64
N LYS A 411 16.15 -14.08 -7.56
CA LYS A 411 15.35 -14.56 -8.69
C LYS A 411 14.36 -13.48 -9.13
N LYS A 412 14.27 -13.23 -10.43
CA LYS A 412 13.31 -12.27 -10.99
C LYS A 412 11.88 -12.80 -10.87
N THR A 413 11.03 -12.00 -10.23
CA THR A 413 9.58 -12.14 -10.22
C THR A 413 9.00 -10.85 -10.80
N SER A 414 8.09 -10.96 -11.75
CA SER A 414 7.45 -9.80 -12.36
C SER A 414 6.38 -9.24 -11.43
N GLY A 415 6.24 -7.91 -11.40
CA GLY A 415 5.28 -7.22 -10.55
C GLY A 415 5.90 -6.09 -9.74
N SER A 416 5.06 -5.49 -8.90
CA SER A 416 5.47 -4.43 -7.98
C SER A 416 6.16 -5.06 -6.78
N HIS A 417 7.38 -4.61 -6.50
CA HIS A 417 8.18 -5.10 -5.39
C HIS A 417 8.71 -3.92 -4.56
N VAL A 418 8.78 -4.10 -3.25
CA VAL A 418 9.38 -3.15 -2.33
C VAL A 418 10.77 -3.64 -1.97
N ILE A 419 11.78 -2.85 -2.32
CA ILE A 419 13.17 -3.09 -1.93
C ILE A 419 13.50 -2.18 -0.76
N THR A 420 13.78 -2.76 0.40
CA THR A 420 14.18 -2.02 1.60
C THR A 420 15.68 -2.17 1.82
N LEU A 421 16.35 -1.05 1.99
CA LEU A 421 17.78 -0.92 2.23
C LEU A 421 18.03 -0.50 3.67
N ARG A 422 18.81 -1.30 4.41
CA ARG A 422 19.10 -1.10 5.83
C ARG A 422 20.59 -1.20 6.12
N LYS A 423 21.09 -0.32 6.98
CA LYS A 423 22.44 -0.43 7.54
C LYS A 423 22.46 0.15 8.95
N SER A 424 23.10 -0.55 9.89
CA SER A 424 23.22 -0.08 11.26
C SER A 424 23.87 1.31 11.32
N GLY A 425 23.22 2.26 12.01
CA GLY A 425 23.65 3.66 12.11
C GLY A 425 23.23 4.56 10.92
N TYR A 426 22.38 4.06 10.03
CA TYR A 426 21.83 4.78 8.88
C TYR A 426 20.30 4.73 8.90
N GLU A 427 19.67 5.71 8.25
CA GLU A 427 18.23 5.73 8.03
C GLU A 427 17.85 4.61 7.04
N THR A 428 16.86 3.80 7.40
CA THR A 428 16.34 2.74 6.54
C THR A 428 15.47 3.35 5.45
N ARG A 429 15.63 2.90 4.20
CA ARG A 429 14.91 3.47 3.05
C ARG A 429 14.32 2.39 2.15
N SER A 430 13.09 2.61 1.70
CA SER A 430 12.38 1.72 0.77
C SER A 430 12.26 2.34 -0.60
N TYR A 431 12.28 1.48 -1.62
CA TYR A 431 12.01 1.86 -3.00
C TYR A 431 10.99 0.90 -3.60
N THR A 432 9.95 1.45 -4.21
CA THR A 432 8.99 0.65 -4.96
C THR A 432 9.42 0.55 -6.41
N VAL A 433 9.71 -0.67 -6.87
CA VAL A 433 10.13 -0.93 -8.25
C VAL A 433 9.10 -1.79 -8.96
N GLN A 434 8.94 -1.57 -10.26
CA GLN A 434 8.21 -2.50 -11.12
C GLN A 434 9.19 -3.36 -11.90
N VAL A 435 9.09 -4.66 -11.67
CA VAL A 435 9.88 -5.66 -12.41
C VAL A 435 9.04 -6.16 -13.58
N ASP A 436 9.54 -5.98 -14.80
CA ASP A 436 8.88 -6.43 -16.02
C ASP A 436 8.90 -7.95 -16.20
N GLU A 437 8.11 -8.44 -17.17
CA GLU A 437 8.09 -9.85 -17.60
C GLU A 437 9.16 -10.17 -18.65
N GLU A 438 10.07 -9.23 -18.97
CA GLU A 438 11.05 -9.47 -20.02
C GLU A 438 11.99 -10.60 -19.62
N GLU A 439 12.33 -11.44 -20.59
CA GLU A 439 13.26 -12.55 -20.43
C GLU A 439 14.71 -12.06 -20.43
N LYS A 440 15.06 -11.19 -19.47
CA LYS A 440 16.40 -10.66 -19.24
C LYS A 440 16.58 -10.23 -17.79
N ASP A 441 17.84 -10.18 -17.37
CA ASP A 441 18.22 -9.63 -16.06
C ASP A 441 17.94 -8.13 -15.99
N VAL A 442 17.67 -7.65 -14.78
CA VAL A 442 17.41 -6.24 -14.50
C VAL A 442 18.33 -5.80 -13.35
N SER A 443 18.90 -4.61 -13.46
CA SER A 443 19.77 -4.01 -12.43
C SER A 443 19.14 -2.75 -11.88
N TYR A 444 19.23 -2.58 -10.56
CA TYR A 444 18.88 -1.36 -9.85
C TYR A 444 20.08 -0.83 -9.07
N SER A 445 20.19 0.49 -9.01
CA SER A 445 21.18 1.21 -8.20
C SER A 445 20.46 2.35 -7.50
N PHE A 446 20.57 2.38 -6.18
CA PHE A 446 19.90 3.38 -5.34
C PHE A 446 20.91 4.37 -4.76
N VAL A 447 20.39 5.47 -4.23
CA VAL A 447 21.22 6.46 -3.54
C VAL A 447 21.79 5.90 -2.24
N ASP A 448 22.95 6.40 -1.82
CA ASP A 448 23.56 6.05 -0.55
C ASP A 448 22.65 6.40 0.63
N LEU A 449 22.66 5.56 1.66
CA LEU A 449 21.89 5.81 2.88
C LEU A 449 22.49 6.99 3.67
N THR A 450 21.62 7.76 4.29
CA THR A 450 21.96 8.87 5.19
C THR A 450 22.23 8.34 6.60
N ALA A 451 23.24 8.89 7.29
CA ALA A 451 23.51 8.51 8.68
C ALA A 451 22.32 8.90 9.56
N SER A 452 21.85 7.98 10.41
CA SER A 452 20.73 8.26 11.31
C SER A 452 21.15 9.32 12.32
N SER A 453 20.45 10.45 12.38
CA SER A 453 20.68 11.47 13.40
C SER A 453 20.12 11.06 14.76
N SER A 454 20.48 9.88 15.25
CA SER A 454 20.24 9.51 16.64
C SER A 454 21.33 10.16 17.49
N SER A 455 21.09 11.43 17.83
CA SER A 455 21.85 12.12 18.87
C SER A 455 21.64 11.35 20.16
N THR A 456 22.75 10.88 20.73
CA THR A 456 22.84 10.50 22.13
C THR A 456 22.32 11.67 22.98
N GLU A 457 21.23 11.48 23.72
CA GLU A 457 20.96 12.21 24.96
C GLU A 457 20.86 11.23 26.13
#